data_AF-A0A7Y5GFA0-F1
#
_entry.id   AF-A0A7Y5GFA0-F1
#
_cell.length_a   1.000
_cell.length_b   1.000
_cell.length_c   1.000
_cell.angle_alpha   90.00
_cell.angle_beta   90.00
_cell.angle_gamma   90.00
#
_symmetry.space_group_name_H-M   'P 1'
#
loop_
_entity.id
_entity.type
_entity.pdbx_description
1 polymer ?
#
loop_
_entity_poly.entity_id
_entity_poly.type
_entity_poly.pdbx_seq_one_letter_code
_entity_poly.pdbx_strand_id
1 'polypeptide(L)'
;ERIRVLIKEHNLSFEEALTASRNNNIFTTHTSVPAGIDLFDPGLMYDYFHEYCKEGNIPFEAFLALGRRNGFDPHERFSMAIAAIKTSAYRNAVSRLHREVSQEMWQDLWPELPTWEVPITSVTNGVHLPSWLNTDLATIYDQYLQPDWHERFHEPQTWDLVQDIPNQELWEAHRRRKRQLIAFVRDRVMASAVARKASAPELRRQAEVLDPDAFTIGFARRFATYKRATLLLRDTKRLKKILTNPDMPVQIVIAGKAHPKDHPGKTLIREIVQLSRDPELYKRLVFIEDYGIQVARELVQGVDLWLNNPRRGEEACGTSGMKAGINGILNLSVLDGWYDEAYETSGGWAIGDREDYSEDQDEIHASAIYSLLENEIIPMYYRDREEGVPVEWMRRVKLSLRNVSPQYSFQRMLEEYASQLYTPAQRAFHDLQQGGFDKVRERVRWNAEVIRAWDHIRFVAMGPEPEGVVVSGRPLPFRTTIDLAGLKPDDIRVEAVVGRVNGSGQLEETEVLDLPAVEQQGSAFVFAKDYIPTHTGRLGYSFRISPNHYEDPLTRPCNSLIKWAVE
;
A
#
# COMPACT_ATOMS: atom_id res chain seq x y z
N GLU A 1 18.15 3.77 19.60
CA GLU A 1 18.29 5.11 20.21
C GLU A 1 17.27 5.44 21.30
N ARG A 2 15.95 5.54 21.02
CA ARG A 2 14.96 5.88 22.08
C ARG A 2 15.05 5.00 23.33
N ILE A 3 15.23 3.69 23.15
CA ILE A 3 15.44 2.73 24.25
C ILE A 3 16.63 3.17 25.12
N ARG A 4 17.78 3.46 24.51
CA ARG A 4 19.01 3.92 25.20
C ARG A 4 18.78 5.21 25.98
N VAL A 5 18.07 6.17 25.39
CA VAL A 5 17.73 7.46 26.04
C VAL A 5 16.87 7.20 27.29
N LEU A 6 15.82 6.38 27.18
CA LEU A 6 14.96 6.06 28.31
C LEU A 6 15.69 5.30 29.44
N ILE A 7 16.61 4.39 29.09
CA ILE A 7 17.48 3.73 30.08
C ILE A 7 18.31 4.78 30.83
N LYS A 8 18.97 5.68 30.11
CA LYS A 8 19.89 6.67 30.69
C LYS A 8 19.17 7.74 31.53
N GLU A 9 18.05 8.26 31.04
CA GLU A 9 17.35 9.39 31.66
C GLU A 9 16.36 8.98 32.75
N HIS A 10 15.79 7.78 32.65
CA HIS A 10 14.75 7.30 33.57
C HIS A 10 15.13 6.03 34.34
N ASN A 11 16.38 5.59 34.23
CA ASN A 11 16.92 4.41 34.91
C ASN A 11 16.04 3.16 34.72
N LEU A 12 15.55 2.98 33.50
CA LEU A 12 14.77 1.81 33.10
C LEU A 12 15.70 0.65 32.72
N SER A 13 15.25 -0.57 32.94
CA SER A 13 15.83 -1.74 32.31
C SER A 13 15.57 -1.74 30.80
N PHE A 14 16.28 -2.58 30.05
CA PHE A 14 16.07 -2.72 28.59
C PHE A 14 14.62 -3.07 28.24
N GLU A 15 14.02 -4.03 28.95
CA GLU A 15 12.62 -4.46 28.70
C GLU A 15 11.60 -3.37 29.02
N GLU A 16 11.81 -2.61 30.10
CA GLU A 16 10.97 -1.46 30.45
C GLU A 16 11.11 -0.35 29.40
N ALA A 17 12.33 -0.02 28.99
CA ALA A 17 12.58 1.00 27.97
C ALA A 17 12.06 0.59 26.58
N LEU A 18 12.18 -0.68 26.21
CA LEU A 18 11.58 -1.24 24.99
C LEU A 18 10.06 -1.14 25.05
N THR A 19 9.45 -1.59 26.14
CA THR A 19 8.00 -1.51 26.35
C THR A 19 7.51 -0.07 26.28
N ALA A 20 8.18 0.87 26.95
CA ALA A 20 7.83 2.29 26.94
C ALA A 20 7.96 2.91 25.53
N SER A 21 9.11 2.73 24.87
CA SER A 21 9.37 3.34 23.56
C SER A 21 8.45 2.81 22.46
N ARG A 22 8.10 1.52 22.51
CA ARG A 22 7.24 0.87 21.52
C ARG A 22 5.88 1.54 21.39
N ASN A 23 5.25 1.93 22.51
CA ASN A 23 3.90 2.50 22.54
C ASN A 23 3.75 3.79 21.69
N ASN A 24 4.86 4.46 21.37
CA ASN A 24 4.87 5.68 20.55
C ASN A 24 5.74 5.56 19.28
N ASN A 25 5.99 4.34 18.82
CA ASN A 25 6.70 4.10 17.58
C ASN A 25 5.68 3.59 16.55
N ILE A 26 5.77 4.14 15.34
CA ILE A 26 4.89 3.80 14.22
C ILE A 26 5.77 3.45 13.03
N PHE A 27 5.49 2.30 12.41
CA PHE A 27 6.22 1.81 11.27
C PHE A 27 5.33 1.75 10.02
N THR A 28 5.72 2.47 8.98
CA THR A 28 5.08 2.38 7.66
C THR A 28 5.93 1.52 6.74
N THR A 29 5.34 0.45 6.21
CA THR A 29 5.98 -0.37 5.17
C THR A 29 5.65 0.17 3.77
N HIS A 30 6.65 0.21 2.90
CA HIS A 30 6.54 0.59 1.48
C HIS A 30 7.02 -0.51 0.53
N THR A 31 7.32 -1.70 1.06
CA THR A 31 7.94 -2.79 0.32
C THR A 31 7.02 -4.00 0.32
N SER A 32 6.65 -4.46 -0.88
CA SER A 32 5.84 -5.65 -1.11
C SER A 32 6.67 -6.88 -1.52
N VAL A 33 7.99 -6.72 -1.64
CA VAL A 33 8.91 -7.78 -2.09
C VAL A 33 10.09 -7.95 -1.12
N PRO A 34 10.48 -9.18 -0.72
CA PRO A 34 11.54 -9.39 0.27
C PRO A 34 12.90 -8.79 -0.13
N ALA A 35 13.18 -8.68 -1.45
CA ALA A 35 14.41 -8.11 -1.99
C ALA A 35 14.61 -6.62 -1.65
N GLY A 36 13.56 -5.92 -1.20
CA GLY A 36 13.64 -4.52 -0.76
C GLY A 36 13.94 -4.35 0.73
N ILE A 37 14.20 -5.44 1.47
CA ILE A 37 14.47 -5.41 2.91
C ILE A 37 15.98 -5.42 3.16
N ASP A 38 16.46 -4.45 3.95
CA ASP A 38 17.87 -4.38 4.34
C ASP A 38 18.20 -5.47 5.38
N LEU A 39 19.17 -6.31 5.03
CA LEU A 39 19.68 -7.41 5.85
C LEU A 39 21.17 -7.21 6.12
N PHE A 40 21.56 -7.21 7.39
CA PHE A 40 22.94 -7.02 7.84
C PHE A 40 23.49 -8.29 8.46
N ASP A 41 24.77 -8.58 8.17
CA ASP A 41 25.48 -9.70 8.78
C ASP A 41 25.68 -9.47 10.29
N PRO A 42 25.50 -10.47 11.16
CA PRO A 42 25.69 -10.32 12.60
C PRO A 42 27.09 -9.83 13.01
N GLY A 43 28.15 -10.22 12.30
CA GLY A 43 29.51 -9.75 12.58
C GLY A 43 29.66 -8.26 12.31
N LEU A 44 29.07 -7.78 11.20
CA LEU A 44 29.01 -6.35 10.90
C LEU A 44 28.23 -5.58 11.97
N MET A 45 27.10 -6.12 12.43
CA MET A 45 26.34 -5.51 13.53
C MET A 45 27.16 -5.42 14.81
N TYR A 46 27.96 -6.44 15.12
CA TYR A 46 28.84 -6.45 16.29
C TYR A 46 29.88 -5.32 16.19
N ASP A 47 30.63 -5.25 15.09
CA ASP A 47 31.70 -4.27 14.91
C ASP A 47 31.23 -2.83 15.13
N TYR A 48 30.01 -2.49 14.69
CA TYR A 48 29.48 -1.13 14.80
C TYR A 48 28.66 -0.86 16.07
N PHE A 49 27.97 -1.85 16.64
CA PHE A 49 26.99 -1.61 17.70
C PHE A 49 27.34 -2.22 19.07
N HIS A 50 28.39 -3.01 19.21
CA HIS A 50 28.72 -3.63 20.50
C HIS A 50 29.03 -2.59 21.59
N GLU A 51 29.92 -1.62 21.33
CA GLU A 51 30.21 -0.55 22.31
C GLU A 51 28.98 0.35 22.53
N TYR A 52 28.20 0.63 21.48
CA TYR A 52 26.95 1.38 21.61
C TYR A 52 25.96 0.69 22.57
N CYS A 53 25.80 -0.63 22.45
CA CYS A 53 24.92 -1.40 23.33
C CYS A 53 25.45 -1.42 24.76
N LYS A 54 26.76 -1.59 24.95
CA LYS A 54 27.43 -1.58 26.25
C LYS A 54 27.29 -0.23 26.97
N GLU A 55 27.51 0.89 26.29
CA GLU A 55 27.27 2.24 26.84
C GLU A 55 25.80 2.47 27.22
N GLY A 56 24.89 1.82 26.49
CA GLY A 56 23.45 1.88 26.74
C GLY A 56 22.93 0.89 27.79
N ASN A 57 23.79 0.06 28.39
CA ASN A 57 23.38 -1.07 29.22
C ASN A 57 22.34 -2.00 28.54
N ILE A 58 22.51 -2.19 27.22
CA ILE A 58 21.67 -3.06 26.39
C ILE A 58 22.47 -4.35 26.12
N PRO A 59 21.94 -5.53 26.48
CA PRO A 59 22.57 -6.79 26.08
C PRO A 59 22.61 -6.90 24.54
N PHE A 60 23.80 -7.14 23.97
CA PHE A 60 23.96 -7.17 22.51
C PHE A 60 23.10 -8.24 21.83
N GLU A 61 22.94 -9.42 22.44
CA GLU A 61 22.04 -10.46 21.93
C GLU A 61 20.57 -10.03 21.93
N ALA A 62 20.13 -9.30 22.97
CA ALA A 62 18.78 -8.76 23.02
C ALA A 62 18.57 -7.69 21.93
N PHE A 63 19.59 -6.88 21.66
CA PHE A 63 19.58 -5.94 20.55
C PHE A 63 19.46 -6.66 19.20
N LEU A 64 20.27 -7.71 18.94
CA LEU A 64 20.19 -8.49 17.71
C LEU A 64 18.83 -9.19 17.55
N ALA A 65 18.25 -9.70 18.64
CA ALA A 65 16.94 -10.35 18.64
C ALA A 65 15.80 -9.42 18.17
N LEU A 66 15.96 -8.09 18.28
CA LEU A 66 15.01 -7.13 17.71
C LEU A 66 14.93 -7.23 16.19
N GLY A 67 16.04 -7.52 15.50
CA GLY A 67 16.08 -7.60 14.04
C GLY A 67 15.91 -9.00 13.47
N ARG A 68 15.69 -10.02 14.29
CA ARG A 68 15.60 -11.44 13.88
C ARG A 68 14.17 -11.94 13.95
N ARG A 69 13.75 -12.88 13.11
CA ARG A 69 12.49 -13.62 13.31
C ARG A 69 12.60 -14.45 14.57
N ASN A 70 13.61 -15.33 14.58
CA ASN A 70 13.95 -16.15 15.72
C ASN A 70 15.07 -15.47 16.53
N GLY A 71 14.71 -14.90 17.67
CA GLY A 71 15.68 -14.23 18.55
C GLY A 71 16.81 -15.15 19.04
N PHE A 72 16.60 -16.46 18.99
CA PHE A 72 17.57 -17.47 19.46
C PHE A 72 18.49 -18.00 18.36
N ASP A 73 18.27 -17.66 17.09
CA ASP A 73 19.16 -18.07 16.00
C ASP A 73 20.36 -17.10 15.88
N PRO A 74 21.59 -17.53 16.23
CA PRO A 74 22.77 -16.66 16.16
C PRO A 74 23.22 -16.36 14.73
N HIS A 75 22.78 -17.16 13.74
CA HIS A 75 23.18 -17.02 12.34
C HIS A 75 22.18 -16.21 11.51
N GLU A 76 20.98 -15.95 12.05
CA GLU A 76 20.00 -15.12 11.36
C GLU A 76 20.52 -13.68 11.22
N ARG A 77 20.46 -13.16 9.99
CA ARG A 77 20.85 -11.79 9.66
C ARG A 77 19.90 -10.79 10.31
N PHE A 78 20.45 -9.62 10.65
CA PHE A 78 19.67 -8.54 11.24
C PHE A 78 18.84 -7.83 10.17
N SER A 79 17.52 -7.92 10.27
CA SER A 79 16.55 -7.24 9.41
C SER A 79 16.10 -5.93 10.05
N MET A 80 16.32 -4.82 9.35
CA MET A 80 15.80 -3.52 9.79
C MET A 80 14.28 -3.46 9.80
N ALA A 81 13.62 -4.19 8.88
CA ALA A 81 12.16 -4.25 8.85
C ALA A 81 11.61 -4.97 10.08
N ILE A 82 12.20 -6.11 10.47
CA ILE A 82 11.78 -6.83 11.67
C ILE A 82 12.03 -5.98 12.92
N ALA A 83 13.19 -5.32 13.00
CA ALA A 83 13.49 -4.38 14.08
C ALA A 83 12.44 -3.27 14.19
N ALA A 84 12.05 -2.67 13.06
CA ALA A 84 11.02 -1.63 13.04
C ALA A 84 9.63 -2.18 13.47
N ILE A 85 9.26 -3.38 13.00
CA ILE A 85 7.99 -4.02 13.35
C ILE A 85 7.94 -4.36 14.85
N LYS A 86 8.96 -5.03 15.38
CA LYS A 86 9.04 -5.45 16.79
C LYS A 86 9.08 -4.27 17.75
N THR A 87 9.68 -3.14 17.34
CA THR A 87 9.84 -1.94 18.17
C THR A 87 8.75 -0.88 17.96
N SER A 88 7.75 -1.14 17.12
CA SER A 88 6.60 -0.24 16.90
C SER A 88 5.32 -0.79 17.51
N ALA A 89 4.45 0.07 18.02
CA ALA A 89 3.11 -0.31 18.44
C ALA A 89 2.19 -0.38 17.22
N TYR A 90 2.20 0.66 16.38
CA TYR A 90 1.38 0.72 15.19
C TYR A 90 2.21 0.42 13.95
N ARG A 91 1.61 -0.31 13.01
CA ARG A 91 2.21 -0.63 11.71
C ARG A 91 1.18 -0.41 10.63
N ASN A 92 1.58 0.18 9.51
CA ASN A 92 0.67 0.40 8.40
C ASN A 92 1.32 0.15 7.03
N ALA A 93 0.52 -0.38 6.12
CA ALA A 93 0.76 -0.39 4.69
C ALA A 93 0.23 0.91 4.05
N VAL A 94 0.55 1.07 2.76
CA VAL A 94 0.33 2.32 1.99
C VAL A 94 -0.75 2.24 0.91
N SER A 95 -1.49 1.13 0.87
CA SER A 95 -2.75 0.92 0.14
C SER A 95 -3.48 -0.28 0.76
N ARG A 96 -4.76 -0.49 0.41
CA ARG A 96 -5.55 -1.61 0.95
C ARG A 96 -5.00 -2.98 0.53
N LEU A 97 -4.72 -3.19 -0.76
CA LEU A 97 -4.14 -4.44 -1.24
C LEU A 97 -2.74 -4.68 -0.62
N HIS A 98 -1.95 -3.62 -0.46
CA HIS A 98 -0.64 -3.76 0.18
C HIS A 98 -0.72 -4.17 1.66
N ARG A 99 -1.81 -3.87 2.36
CA ARG A 99 -2.04 -4.39 3.71
C ARG A 99 -2.14 -5.91 3.69
N GLU A 100 -2.94 -6.46 2.79
CA GLU A 100 -3.13 -7.91 2.66
C GLU A 100 -1.79 -8.60 2.36
N VAL A 101 -1.06 -8.09 1.35
CA VAL A 101 0.29 -8.59 1.02
C VAL A 101 1.26 -8.46 2.20
N SER A 102 1.19 -7.36 2.97
CA SER A 102 2.05 -7.17 4.15
C SER A 102 1.68 -8.13 5.28
N GLN A 103 0.38 -8.37 5.50
CA GLN A 103 -0.10 -9.29 6.52
C GLN A 103 0.37 -10.72 6.21
N GLU A 104 0.30 -11.14 4.95
CA GLU A 104 0.86 -12.43 4.49
C GLU A 104 2.38 -12.51 4.65
N MET A 105 3.10 -11.47 4.21
CA MET A 105 4.57 -11.43 4.26
C MET A 105 5.12 -11.56 5.69
N TRP A 106 4.40 -11.03 6.68
CA TRP A 106 4.84 -10.95 8.08
C TRP A 106 4.04 -11.84 9.04
N GLN A 107 3.23 -12.76 8.51
CA GLN A 107 2.38 -13.65 9.31
C GLN A 107 3.20 -14.53 10.27
N ASP A 108 4.44 -14.88 9.90
CA ASP A 108 5.37 -15.64 10.71
C ASP A 108 5.76 -14.94 12.03
N LEU A 109 5.62 -13.61 12.12
CA LEU A 109 5.82 -12.86 13.36
C LEU A 109 4.60 -12.94 14.31
N TRP A 110 3.48 -13.51 13.86
CA TRP A 110 2.27 -13.77 14.65
C TRP A 110 1.67 -15.14 14.27
N PRO A 111 2.39 -16.25 14.53
CA PRO A 111 2.06 -17.56 13.96
C PRO A 111 0.68 -18.08 14.39
N GLU A 112 0.22 -17.69 15.58
CA GLU A 112 -1.06 -18.10 16.15
C GLU A 112 -2.25 -17.23 15.71
N LEU A 113 -2.02 -16.18 14.91
CA LEU A 113 -3.08 -15.36 14.35
C LEU A 113 -3.43 -15.78 12.92
N PRO A 114 -4.71 -15.72 12.54
CA PRO A 114 -5.05 -15.75 11.13
C PRO A 114 -4.50 -14.50 10.45
N THR A 115 -4.13 -14.63 9.17
CA THR A 115 -3.47 -13.57 8.41
C THR A 115 -4.19 -12.22 8.46
N TRP A 116 -5.52 -12.21 8.37
CA TRP A 116 -6.33 -10.99 8.38
C TRP A 116 -6.31 -10.24 9.74
N GLU A 117 -5.90 -10.90 10.83
CA GLU A 117 -5.70 -10.30 12.16
C GLU A 117 -4.27 -9.83 12.42
N VAL A 118 -3.32 -10.11 11.51
CA VAL A 118 -1.94 -9.62 11.64
C VAL A 118 -1.99 -8.09 11.80
N PRO A 119 -1.40 -7.51 12.87
CA PRO A 119 -1.65 -6.13 13.31
C PRO A 119 -0.91 -5.10 12.44
N ILE A 120 -1.31 -5.04 11.17
CA ILE A 120 -0.86 -4.12 10.14
C ILE A 120 -2.11 -3.53 9.51
N THR A 121 -2.33 -2.22 9.69
CA THR A 121 -3.44 -1.49 9.05
C THR A 121 -3.00 -0.91 7.70
N SER A 122 -3.82 -0.09 7.06
CA SER A 122 -3.46 0.67 5.85
C SER A 122 -3.83 2.13 6.00
N VAL A 123 -2.94 3.01 5.54
CA VAL A 123 -3.25 4.40 5.23
C VAL A 123 -2.83 4.63 3.78
N THR A 124 -3.80 4.74 2.87
CA THR A 124 -3.50 4.88 1.45
C THR A 124 -2.75 6.18 1.20
N ASN A 125 -1.66 6.14 0.42
CA ASN A 125 -0.92 7.35 0.08
C ASN A 125 -1.80 8.41 -0.60
N GLY A 126 -1.43 9.68 -0.38
CA GLY A 126 -1.99 10.82 -1.09
C GLY A 126 -0.91 11.66 -1.78
N VAL A 127 -1.36 12.56 -2.65
CA VAL A 127 -0.50 13.51 -3.38
C VAL A 127 -0.87 14.93 -3.02
N HIS A 128 0.14 15.79 -2.92
CA HIS A 128 -0.06 17.20 -2.59
C HIS A 128 -0.57 17.97 -3.82
N LEU A 129 -1.88 18.18 -3.86
CA LEU A 129 -2.58 18.75 -5.02
C LEU A 129 -1.97 20.07 -5.51
N PRO A 130 -1.67 21.08 -4.66
CA PRO A 130 -1.06 22.33 -5.13
C PRO A 130 0.31 22.18 -5.80
N SER A 131 1.08 21.14 -5.45
CA SER A 131 2.39 20.90 -6.08
C SER A 131 2.29 20.24 -7.46
N TRP A 132 1.22 19.49 -7.71
CA TRP A 132 1.08 18.61 -8.87
C TRP A 132 -0.01 19.05 -9.84
N LEU A 133 -0.98 19.84 -9.41
CA LEU A 133 -2.00 20.43 -10.27
C LEU A 133 -1.36 21.43 -11.24
N ASN A 134 -1.82 21.43 -12.49
CA ASN A 134 -1.39 22.42 -13.47
C ASN A 134 -2.16 23.74 -13.32
N THR A 135 -1.51 24.84 -13.70
CA THR A 135 -2.04 26.19 -13.52
C THR A 135 -3.31 26.44 -14.34
N ASP A 136 -3.41 25.89 -15.56
CA ASP A 136 -4.61 26.04 -16.40
C ASP A 136 -5.86 25.47 -15.70
N LEU A 137 -5.77 24.26 -15.13
CA LEU A 137 -6.87 23.67 -14.36
C LEU A 137 -7.17 24.43 -13.08
N ALA A 138 -6.15 24.90 -12.36
CA ALA A 138 -6.36 25.72 -11.16
C ALA A 138 -7.16 27.00 -11.49
N THR A 139 -6.85 27.66 -12.60
CA THR A 139 -7.61 28.84 -13.08
C THR A 139 -9.05 28.51 -13.44
N ILE A 140 -9.30 27.33 -14.03
CA ILE A 140 -10.67 26.87 -14.28
C ILE A 140 -11.39 26.63 -12.94
N TYR A 141 -10.73 26.00 -11.96
CA TYR A 141 -11.33 25.77 -10.65
C TYR A 141 -11.68 27.06 -9.91
N ASP A 142 -10.84 28.10 -10.01
CA ASP A 142 -11.14 29.42 -9.46
C ASP A 142 -12.41 30.08 -10.05
N GLN A 143 -12.84 29.66 -11.25
CA GLN A 143 -14.03 30.18 -11.91
C GLN A 143 -15.31 29.40 -11.58
N TYR A 144 -15.19 28.08 -11.37
CA TYR A 144 -16.34 27.17 -11.28
C TYR A 144 -16.56 26.57 -9.89
N LEU A 145 -15.50 26.37 -9.11
CA LEU A 145 -15.63 25.82 -7.75
C LEU A 145 -15.97 26.92 -6.74
N GLN A 146 -16.29 26.52 -5.52
CA GLN A 146 -16.53 27.48 -4.43
C GLN A 146 -15.28 28.33 -4.15
N PRO A 147 -15.41 29.61 -3.74
CA PRO A 147 -14.26 30.49 -3.53
C PRO A 147 -13.21 29.97 -2.52
N ASP A 148 -13.63 29.11 -1.59
CA ASP A 148 -12.82 28.46 -0.56
C ASP A 148 -12.28 27.08 -0.97
N TRP A 149 -12.36 26.69 -2.25
CA TRP A 149 -11.95 25.35 -2.71
C TRP A 149 -10.49 25.01 -2.38
N HIS A 150 -9.60 26.01 -2.33
CA HIS A 150 -8.19 25.85 -1.95
C HIS A 150 -8.00 25.38 -0.50
N GLU A 151 -8.98 25.59 0.37
CA GLU A 151 -8.96 25.14 1.77
C GLU A 151 -9.68 23.80 1.95
N ARG A 152 -10.53 23.43 0.98
CA ARG A 152 -11.49 22.32 1.07
C ARG A 152 -11.33 21.27 -0.02
N PHE A 153 -10.20 21.25 -0.73
CA PHE A 153 -9.96 20.30 -1.82
C PHE A 153 -9.89 18.83 -1.38
N HIS A 154 -9.78 18.54 -0.08
CA HIS A 154 -9.88 17.18 0.46
C HIS A 154 -11.34 16.71 0.60
N GLU A 155 -12.31 17.64 0.59
CA GLU A 155 -13.74 17.34 0.72
C GLU A 155 -14.34 16.95 -0.63
N PRO A 156 -15.02 15.79 -0.76
CA PRO A 156 -15.65 15.37 -2.00
C PRO A 156 -16.65 16.38 -2.58
N GLN A 157 -17.38 17.11 -1.72
CA GLN A 157 -18.41 18.07 -2.10
C GLN A 157 -17.85 19.25 -2.92
N THR A 158 -16.60 19.64 -2.65
CA THR A 158 -15.89 20.68 -3.42
C THR A 158 -15.80 20.32 -4.90
N TRP A 159 -15.75 19.03 -5.22
CA TRP A 159 -15.54 18.51 -6.57
C TRP A 159 -16.82 18.19 -7.34
N ASP A 160 -17.99 18.27 -6.70
CA ASP A 160 -19.27 18.00 -7.38
C ASP A 160 -19.53 18.99 -8.54
N LEU A 161 -19.07 20.24 -8.40
CA LEU A 161 -19.18 21.30 -9.40
C LEU A 161 -18.27 21.09 -10.62
N VAL A 162 -17.36 20.11 -10.61
CA VAL A 162 -16.57 19.75 -11.80
C VAL A 162 -17.48 19.30 -12.96
N GLN A 163 -18.65 18.77 -12.66
CA GLN A 163 -19.62 18.38 -13.68
C GLN A 163 -20.11 19.57 -14.52
N ASP A 164 -20.18 20.75 -13.91
CA ASP A 164 -20.71 21.97 -14.54
C ASP A 164 -19.68 22.68 -15.44
N ILE A 165 -18.39 22.34 -15.32
CA ILE A 165 -17.34 22.91 -16.16
C ILE A 165 -17.56 22.49 -17.62
N PRO A 166 -17.62 23.41 -18.60
CA PRO A 166 -17.78 23.05 -20.01
C PRO A 166 -16.67 22.13 -20.53
N ASN A 167 -17.04 21.10 -21.30
CA ASN A 167 -16.07 20.14 -21.85
C ASN A 167 -15.01 20.82 -22.74
N GLN A 168 -15.40 21.85 -23.50
CA GLN A 168 -14.51 22.64 -24.35
C GLN A 168 -13.37 23.27 -23.55
N GLU A 169 -13.66 23.86 -22.38
CA GLU A 169 -12.65 24.57 -21.58
C GLU A 169 -11.60 23.62 -21.02
N LEU A 170 -12.04 22.48 -20.46
CA LEU A 170 -11.14 21.43 -19.97
C LEU A 170 -10.30 20.84 -21.12
N TRP A 171 -10.92 20.61 -22.28
CA TRP A 171 -10.23 20.07 -23.45
C TRP A 171 -9.16 21.02 -23.99
N GLU A 172 -9.47 22.32 -24.08
CA GLU A 172 -8.51 23.33 -24.53
C GLU A 172 -7.35 23.50 -23.54
N ALA A 173 -7.65 23.52 -22.24
CA ALA A 173 -6.63 23.53 -21.19
C ALA A 173 -5.67 22.34 -21.33
N HIS A 174 -6.22 21.14 -21.47
CA HIS A 174 -5.42 19.93 -21.69
C HIS A 174 -4.58 20.02 -22.97
N ARG A 175 -5.14 20.47 -24.10
CA ARG A 175 -4.38 20.66 -25.34
C ARG A 175 -3.25 21.68 -25.20
N ARG A 176 -3.42 22.75 -24.41
CA ARG A 176 -2.33 23.70 -24.11
C ARG A 176 -1.21 23.01 -23.33
N ARG A 177 -1.54 22.27 -22.28
CA ARG A 177 -0.56 21.50 -21.48
C ARG A 177 0.17 20.45 -22.31
N LYS A 178 -0.54 19.74 -23.18
CA LYS A 178 0.06 18.76 -24.11
C LYS A 178 1.05 19.40 -25.08
N ARG A 179 0.72 20.55 -25.67
CA ARG A 179 1.68 21.29 -26.54
C ARG A 179 2.95 21.69 -25.78
N GLN A 180 2.81 22.12 -24.52
CA GLN A 180 3.95 22.45 -23.66
C GLN A 180 4.80 21.21 -23.36
N LEU A 181 4.17 20.07 -23.06
CA LEU A 181 4.88 18.79 -22.92
C LEU A 181 5.68 18.46 -24.17
N ILE A 182 5.06 18.52 -25.37
CA ILE A 182 5.77 18.18 -26.62
C ILE A 182 6.97 19.09 -26.85
N ALA A 183 6.83 20.40 -26.64
CA ALA A 183 7.95 21.34 -26.73
C ALA A 183 9.05 20.99 -25.73
N PHE A 184 8.70 20.74 -24.46
CA PHE A 184 9.63 20.32 -23.42
C PHE A 184 10.40 19.04 -23.79
N VAL A 185 9.70 18.04 -24.34
CA VAL A 185 10.34 16.79 -24.77
C VAL A 185 11.34 17.05 -25.89
N ARG A 186 10.93 17.81 -26.93
CA ARG A 186 11.81 18.18 -28.05
C ARG A 186 13.08 18.87 -27.58
N ASP A 187 12.95 19.87 -26.71
CA ASP A 187 14.11 20.60 -26.17
C ASP A 187 15.06 19.67 -25.42
N ARG A 188 14.52 18.74 -24.63
CA ARG A 188 15.32 17.83 -23.80
C ARG A 188 16.01 16.74 -24.61
N VAL A 189 15.32 16.11 -25.56
CA VAL A 189 15.96 15.12 -26.45
C VAL A 189 17.00 15.80 -27.34
N MET A 190 16.75 17.06 -27.72
CA MET A 190 17.70 17.85 -28.50
C MET A 190 18.96 18.15 -27.69
N ALA A 191 18.81 18.63 -26.46
CA ALA A 191 19.93 18.87 -25.56
C ALA A 191 20.76 17.61 -25.30
N SER A 192 20.12 16.45 -25.07
CA SER A 192 20.82 15.16 -24.92
C SER A 192 21.60 14.78 -26.18
N ALA A 193 21.00 14.93 -27.37
CA ALA A 193 21.66 14.61 -28.63
C ALA A 193 22.88 15.52 -28.88
N VAL A 194 22.77 16.82 -28.59
CA VAL A 194 23.90 17.77 -28.68
C VAL A 194 25.02 17.38 -27.72
N ALA A 195 24.70 17.08 -26.46
CA ALA A 195 25.68 16.67 -25.45
C ALA A 195 26.45 15.40 -25.85
N ARG A 196 25.78 14.46 -26.55
CA ARG A 196 26.38 13.23 -27.09
C ARG A 196 27.11 13.43 -28.43
N LYS A 197 27.21 14.66 -28.94
CA LYS A 197 27.80 14.99 -30.26
C LYS A 197 27.15 14.22 -31.42
N ALA A 198 25.82 14.12 -31.39
CA ALA A 198 25.04 13.45 -32.43
C ALA A 198 25.22 14.08 -33.82
N SER A 199 25.07 13.26 -34.86
CA SER A 199 25.19 13.70 -36.26
C SER A 199 24.06 14.67 -36.66
N ALA A 200 24.29 15.54 -37.66
CA ALA A 200 23.25 16.46 -38.14
C ALA A 200 21.92 15.79 -38.56
N PRO A 201 21.91 14.62 -39.21
CA PRO A 201 20.66 13.87 -39.45
C PRO A 201 19.96 13.38 -38.18
N GLU A 202 20.69 12.99 -37.14
CA GLU A 202 20.10 12.64 -35.84
C GLU A 202 19.49 13.88 -35.17
N LEU A 203 20.19 15.02 -35.20
CA LEU A 203 19.67 16.27 -34.63
C LEU A 203 18.36 16.70 -35.30
N ARG A 204 18.27 16.63 -36.64
CA ARG A 204 17.03 16.91 -37.37
C ARG A 204 15.88 15.97 -36.99
N ARG A 205 16.16 14.67 -36.85
CA ARG A 205 15.15 13.69 -36.42
C ARG A 205 14.61 14.02 -35.03
N GLN A 206 15.45 14.46 -34.10
CA GLN A 206 15.02 14.83 -32.74
C GLN A 206 14.12 16.07 -32.71
N ALA A 207 14.32 17.02 -33.63
CA ALA A 207 13.45 18.20 -33.72
C ALA A 207 12.03 17.87 -34.23
N GLU A 208 11.86 16.75 -34.93
CA GLU A 208 10.60 16.30 -35.53
C GLU A 208 9.84 15.26 -34.69
N VAL A 209 10.30 14.96 -33.48
CA VAL A 209 9.63 13.97 -32.62
C VAL A 209 8.32 14.53 -32.07
N LEU A 210 7.35 13.63 -31.99
CA LEU A 210 6.02 13.82 -31.43
C LEU A 210 5.17 14.86 -32.17
N ASP A 211 3.87 14.66 -32.17
CA ASP A 211 2.86 15.54 -32.71
C ASP A 211 1.94 16.02 -31.58
N PRO A 212 1.74 17.34 -31.38
CA PRO A 212 0.86 17.86 -30.34
C PRO A 212 -0.61 17.44 -30.47
N ASP A 213 -1.08 17.07 -31.65
CA ASP A 213 -2.47 16.65 -31.86
C ASP A 213 -2.65 15.12 -31.75
N ALA A 214 -1.56 14.34 -31.74
CA ALA A 214 -1.59 12.88 -31.62
C ALA A 214 -1.78 12.39 -30.18
N PHE A 215 -2.58 11.34 -29.99
CA PHE A 215 -2.83 10.70 -28.70
C PHE A 215 -1.52 10.22 -28.06
N THR A 216 -1.27 10.65 -26.83
CA THR A 216 0.01 10.52 -26.14
C THR A 216 -0.14 9.65 -24.90
N ILE A 217 0.55 8.51 -24.89
CA ILE A 217 0.63 7.60 -23.74
C ILE A 217 1.90 7.91 -22.96
N GLY A 218 1.75 8.15 -21.65
CA GLY A 218 2.85 8.34 -20.72
C GLY A 218 3.18 7.07 -19.94
N PHE A 219 4.48 6.77 -19.82
CA PHE A 219 5.00 5.78 -18.90
C PHE A 219 6.26 6.32 -18.23
N ALA A 220 6.23 6.62 -16.93
CA ALA A 220 7.46 7.03 -16.25
C ALA A 220 7.62 6.52 -14.82
N ARG A 221 8.64 5.67 -14.62
CA ARG A 221 8.92 5.01 -13.33
C ARG A 221 10.40 4.67 -13.17
N ARG A 222 10.80 4.26 -11.96
CA ARG A 222 12.02 3.45 -11.79
C ARG A 222 11.88 2.18 -12.61
N PHE A 223 12.92 1.78 -13.34
CA PHE A 223 12.94 0.50 -14.04
C PHE A 223 13.28 -0.60 -13.04
N ALA A 224 12.38 -1.58 -12.96
CA ALA A 224 12.48 -2.82 -12.20
C ALA A 224 11.69 -3.90 -12.97
N THR A 225 12.06 -5.17 -12.81
CA THR A 225 11.46 -6.29 -13.55
C THR A 225 9.95 -6.38 -13.35
N TYR A 226 9.48 -6.23 -12.12
CA TYR A 226 8.05 -6.30 -11.78
C TYR A 226 7.18 -5.19 -12.37
N LYS A 227 7.78 -4.07 -12.81
CA LYS A 227 7.06 -2.96 -13.45
C LYS A 227 6.76 -3.19 -14.93
N ARG A 228 7.30 -4.26 -15.51
CA ARG A 228 7.03 -4.75 -16.87
C ARG A 228 7.08 -3.66 -17.95
N ALA A 229 8.12 -2.82 -17.93
CA ALA A 229 8.24 -1.70 -18.86
C ALA A 229 8.29 -2.11 -20.35
N THR A 230 8.70 -3.36 -20.63
CA THR A 230 8.75 -3.93 -21.98
C THR A 230 7.50 -4.72 -22.37
N LEU A 231 6.45 -4.76 -21.54
CA LEU A 231 5.22 -5.50 -21.85
C LEU A 231 4.59 -5.04 -23.17
N LEU A 232 4.58 -3.74 -23.42
CA LEU A 232 4.13 -3.14 -24.68
C LEU A 232 5.00 -3.51 -25.90
N LEU A 233 6.18 -4.09 -25.68
CA LEU A 233 7.10 -4.48 -26.74
C LEU A 233 6.97 -5.97 -27.11
N ARG A 234 6.12 -6.74 -26.42
CA ARG A 234 5.94 -8.17 -26.70
C ARG A 234 5.40 -8.42 -28.12
N ASP A 235 4.45 -7.60 -28.58
CA ASP A 235 3.97 -7.62 -29.98
C ASP A 235 4.33 -6.32 -30.69
N THR A 236 5.58 -6.23 -31.12
CA THR A 236 6.09 -5.07 -31.87
C THR A 236 5.33 -4.83 -33.17
N LYS A 237 4.75 -5.86 -33.82
CA LYS A 237 3.99 -5.71 -35.07
C LYS A 237 2.67 -4.99 -34.82
N ARG A 238 1.92 -5.43 -33.80
CA ARG A 238 0.66 -4.78 -33.39
C ARG A 238 0.92 -3.37 -32.84
N LEU A 239 1.97 -3.21 -32.03
CA LEU A 239 2.40 -1.87 -31.57
C LEU A 239 2.68 -0.94 -32.74
N LYS A 240 3.47 -1.37 -33.74
CA LYS A 240 3.76 -0.58 -34.93
C LYS A 240 2.49 -0.16 -35.65
N LYS A 241 1.55 -1.09 -35.87
CA LYS A 241 0.26 -0.80 -36.52
C LYS A 241 -0.54 0.28 -35.78
N ILE A 242 -0.55 0.25 -34.45
CA ILE A 242 -1.23 1.26 -33.63
C ILE A 242 -0.55 2.62 -33.78
N LEU A 243 0.77 2.67 -33.62
CA LEU A 243 1.52 3.93 -33.64
C LEU A 243 1.52 4.58 -35.04
N THR A 244 1.60 3.79 -36.11
CA THR A 244 1.71 4.31 -37.49
C THR A 244 0.37 4.55 -38.18
N ASN A 245 -0.76 4.38 -37.49
CA ASN A 245 -2.07 4.68 -38.04
C ASN A 245 -2.20 6.19 -38.37
N PRO A 246 -2.43 6.57 -39.64
CA PRO A 246 -2.52 7.97 -40.04
C PRO A 246 -3.84 8.64 -39.62
N ASP A 247 -4.92 7.87 -39.48
CA ASP A 247 -6.27 8.39 -39.17
C ASP A 247 -6.45 8.64 -37.68
N MET A 248 -5.76 7.86 -36.85
CA MET A 248 -5.78 7.94 -35.39
C MET A 248 -4.36 7.85 -34.84
N PRO A 249 -3.54 8.92 -34.98
CA PRO A 249 -2.13 8.86 -34.66
C PRO A 249 -1.88 8.65 -33.16
N VAL A 250 -0.91 7.81 -32.82
CA VAL A 250 -0.56 7.51 -31.42
C VAL A 250 0.94 7.64 -31.22
N GLN A 251 1.32 8.15 -30.05
CA GLN A 251 2.69 8.29 -29.60
C GLN A 251 2.85 7.89 -28.12
N ILE A 252 4.05 7.52 -27.74
CA ILE A 252 4.41 7.04 -26.41
C ILE A 252 5.64 7.80 -25.93
N VAL A 253 5.54 8.34 -24.72
CA VAL A 253 6.65 9.00 -24.03
C VAL A 253 7.01 8.19 -22.80
N ILE A 254 8.24 7.65 -22.80
CA ILE A 254 8.78 6.80 -21.74
C ILE A 254 9.86 7.58 -20.99
N ALA A 255 9.87 7.53 -19.67
CA ALA A 255 10.96 8.08 -18.87
C ALA A 255 11.29 7.20 -17.66
N GLY A 256 12.52 7.25 -17.18
CA GLY A 256 12.87 6.55 -15.95
C GLY A 256 14.36 6.32 -15.75
N LYS A 257 14.68 5.70 -14.62
CA LYS A 257 16.06 5.35 -14.22
C LYS A 257 16.09 3.91 -13.71
N ALA A 258 17.13 3.16 -14.07
CA ALA A 258 17.47 1.89 -13.44
C ALA A 258 18.50 2.13 -12.33
N HIS A 259 18.49 1.29 -11.30
CA HIS A 259 19.53 1.36 -10.27
C HIS A 259 20.90 0.97 -10.88
N PRO A 260 22.03 1.58 -10.46
CA PRO A 260 23.34 1.27 -11.05
C PRO A 260 23.73 -0.21 -11.00
N LYS A 261 23.26 -0.94 -9.99
CA LYS A 261 23.51 -2.39 -9.83
C LYS A 261 22.41 -3.29 -10.42
N ASP A 262 21.34 -2.72 -10.97
CA ASP A 262 20.21 -3.48 -11.55
C ASP A 262 20.46 -3.71 -13.05
N HIS A 263 21.15 -4.81 -13.35
CA HIS A 263 21.44 -5.22 -14.73
C HIS A 263 20.17 -5.51 -15.55
N PRO A 264 19.17 -6.26 -15.03
CA PRO A 264 17.89 -6.46 -15.73
C PRO A 264 17.20 -5.14 -16.10
N GLY A 265 17.08 -4.20 -15.15
CA GLY A 265 16.48 -2.88 -15.42
C GLY A 265 17.20 -2.10 -16.52
N LYS A 266 18.53 -2.20 -16.60
CA LYS A 266 19.33 -1.59 -17.69
C LYS A 266 19.09 -2.26 -19.05
N THR A 267 18.84 -3.56 -19.09
CA THR A 267 18.49 -4.27 -20.34
C THR A 267 17.14 -3.79 -20.87
N LEU A 268 16.13 -3.64 -20.00
CA LEU A 268 14.82 -3.10 -20.39
C LEU A 268 14.92 -1.71 -21.03
N ILE A 269 15.70 -0.81 -20.43
CA ILE A 269 15.95 0.53 -20.99
C ILE A 269 16.60 0.43 -22.37
N ARG A 270 17.58 -0.47 -22.53
CA ARG A 270 18.29 -0.65 -23.79
C ARG A 270 17.35 -1.09 -24.91
N GLU A 271 16.48 -2.05 -24.64
CA GLU A 271 15.48 -2.53 -25.61
C GLU A 271 14.54 -1.41 -26.05
N ILE A 272 14.03 -0.62 -25.09
CA ILE A 272 13.17 0.53 -25.37
C ILE A 272 13.90 1.58 -26.22
N VAL A 273 15.14 1.90 -25.88
CA VAL A 273 15.96 2.88 -26.62
C VAL A 273 16.35 2.36 -28.01
N GLN A 274 16.51 1.05 -28.19
CA GLN A 274 16.73 0.46 -29.50
C GLN A 274 15.47 0.58 -30.37
N LEU A 275 14.30 0.27 -29.81
CA LEU A 275 13.03 0.37 -30.54
C LEU A 275 12.66 1.83 -30.85
N SER A 276 12.96 2.78 -29.96
CA SER A 276 12.73 4.21 -30.23
C SER A 276 13.58 4.76 -31.38
N ARG A 277 14.59 4.03 -31.84
CA ARG A 277 15.41 4.37 -33.01
C ARG A 277 14.93 3.72 -34.29
N ASP A 278 13.90 2.87 -34.24
CA ASP A 278 13.31 2.25 -35.41
C ASP A 278 12.81 3.34 -36.40
N PRO A 279 13.13 3.23 -37.71
CA PRO A 279 12.77 4.25 -38.71
C PRO A 279 11.27 4.55 -38.82
N GLU A 280 10.39 3.61 -38.46
CA GLU A 280 8.94 3.81 -38.48
C GLU A 280 8.42 4.46 -37.18
N LEU A 281 9.16 4.28 -36.07
CA LEU A 281 8.72 4.65 -34.73
C LEU A 281 9.40 5.87 -34.14
N TYR A 282 10.54 6.33 -34.65
CA TYR A 282 11.34 7.38 -34.00
C TYR A 282 10.59 8.71 -33.77
N LYS A 283 9.56 9.01 -34.57
CA LYS A 283 8.71 10.20 -34.37
C LYS A 283 7.66 10.02 -33.27
N ARG A 284 7.42 8.80 -32.82
CA ARG A 284 6.26 8.41 -32.01
C ARG A 284 6.62 7.73 -30.71
N LEU A 285 7.78 7.09 -30.62
CA LEU A 285 8.27 6.46 -29.40
C LEU A 285 9.49 7.20 -28.92
N VAL A 286 9.36 7.95 -27.82
CA VAL A 286 10.45 8.79 -27.27
C VAL A 286 10.81 8.34 -25.86
N PHE A 287 12.11 8.20 -25.61
CA PHE A 287 12.65 7.96 -24.27
C PHE A 287 13.31 9.23 -23.72
N ILE A 288 12.86 9.71 -22.57
CA ILE A 288 13.41 10.88 -21.88
C ILE A 288 14.41 10.42 -20.81
N GLU A 289 15.65 10.87 -20.96
CA GLU A 289 16.73 10.65 -20.00
C GLU A 289 16.54 11.49 -18.73
N ASP A 290 17.15 11.00 -17.65
CA ASP A 290 17.25 11.72 -16.38
C ASP A 290 15.88 12.14 -15.82
N TYR A 291 15.03 11.14 -15.58
CA TYR A 291 13.75 11.32 -14.91
C TYR A 291 13.93 11.92 -13.50
N GLY A 292 13.21 13.01 -13.25
CA GLY A 292 13.19 13.76 -12.00
C GLY A 292 11.87 14.52 -11.87
N ILE A 293 11.74 15.37 -10.85
CA ILE A 293 10.47 16.03 -10.53
C ILE A 293 9.94 16.91 -11.67
N GLN A 294 10.82 17.58 -12.42
CA GLN A 294 10.41 18.41 -13.56
C GLN A 294 9.80 17.56 -14.68
N VAL A 295 10.49 16.50 -15.13
CA VAL A 295 9.97 15.57 -16.15
C VAL A 295 8.67 14.92 -15.67
N ALA A 296 8.58 14.55 -14.40
CA ALA A 296 7.37 14.00 -13.81
C ALA A 296 6.19 14.96 -13.93
N ARG A 297 6.37 16.25 -13.59
CA ARG A 297 5.32 17.27 -13.69
C ARG A 297 4.84 17.45 -15.13
N GLU A 298 5.75 17.57 -16.09
CA GLU A 298 5.35 17.73 -17.50
C GLU A 298 4.56 16.52 -18.02
N LEU A 299 4.98 15.30 -17.66
CA LEU A 299 4.29 14.09 -18.12
C LEU A 299 2.91 13.94 -17.49
N VAL A 300 2.79 13.99 -16.16
CA VAL A 300 1.50 13.77 -15.47
C VAL A 300 0.48 14.88 -15.73
N GLN A 301 0.91 16.01 -16.29
CA GLN A 301 0.03 17.14 -16.64
C GLN A 301 -0.29 17.20 -18.14
N GLY A 302 0.43 16.49 -19.01
CA GLY A 302 0.40 16.73 -20.46
C GLY A 302 0.16 15.52 -21.35
N VAL A 303 0.30 14.28 -20.85
CA VAL A 303 -0.07 13.08 -21.62
C VAL A 303 -1.59 12.85 -21.58
N ASP A 304 -2.16 12.10 -22.51
CA ASP A 304 -3.60 11.80 -22.50
C ASP A 304 -3.93 10.58 -21.63
N LEU A 305 -3.04 9.57 -21.65
CA LEU A 305 -3.23 8.32 -20.93
C LEU A 305 -1.97 7.99 -20.13
N TRP A 306 -2.16 7.67 -18.85
CA TRP A 306 -1.09 7.20 -17.97
C TRP A 306 -1.14 5.68 -17.83
N LEU A 307 -0.13 4.98 -18.38
CA LEU A 307 -0.07 3.53 -18.38
C LEU A 307 0.63 3.01 -17.13
N ASN A 308 0.03 2.05 -16.41
CA ASN A 308 0.60 1.34 -15.26
C ASN A 308 0.38 -0.19 -15.26
N ASN A 309 1.41 -0.98 -15.50
CA ASN A 309 1.30 -2.44 -15.62
C ASN A 309 2.24 -3.24 -14.68
N PRO A 310 2.31 -2.93 -13.37
CA PRO A 310 3.07 -3.77 -12.43
C PRO A 310 2.47 -5.18 -12.33
N ARG A 311 3.26 -6.16 -11.86
CA ARG A 311 2.73 -7.45 -11.41
C ARG A 311 1.89 -7.22 -10.16
N ARG A 312 0.68 -7.78 -10.13
CA ARG A 312 -0.26 -7.59 -9.02
C ARG A 312 0.36 -8.08 -7.71
N GLY A 313 0.24 -7.30 -6.65
CA GLY A 313 0.83 -7.56 -5.34
C GLY A 313 2.27 -7.04 -5.19
N GLU A 314 2.94 -6.63 -6.27
CA GLU A 314 4.34 -6.15 -6.20
C GLU A 314 4.46 -4.62 -6.16
N GLU A 315 3.42 -3.84 -6.52
CA GLU A 315 3.39 -2.39 -6.31
C GLU A 315 2.61 -2.03 -5.05
N ALA A 316 3.33 -1.60 -4.00
CA ALA A 316 2.74 -1.19 -2.73
C ALA A 316 1.63 -0.12 -2.85
N CYS A 317 1.73 0.80 -3.80
CA CYS A 317 0.75 1.86 -4.00
C CYS A 317 0.84 2.46 -5.41
N GLY A 318 1.82 3.32 -5.68
CA GLY A 318 2.02 3.94 -7.01
C GLY A 318 1.41 5.35 -7.16
N THR A 319 1.99 6.34 -6.50
CA THR A 319 1.45 7.73 -6.47
C THR A 319 1.51 8.48 -7.80
N SER A 320 2.20 7.99 -8.83
CA SER A 320 2.23 8.67 -10.14
C SER A 320 0.87 8.65 -10.85
N GLY A 321 0.10 7.56 -10.69
CA GLY A 321 -1.25 7.48 -11.25
C GLY A 321 -2.21 8.49 -10.61
N MET A 322 -2.08 8.73 -9.30
CA MET A 322 -2.82 9.77 -8.58
C MET A 322 -2.51 11.16 -9.14
N LYS A 323 -1.21 11.47 -9.34
CA LYS A 323 -0.77 12.76 -9.91
C LYS A 323 -1.32 13.00 -11.31
N ALA A 324 -1.41 11.94 -12.11
CA ALA A 324 -2.03 11.99 -13.43
C ALA A 324 -3.55 12.23 -13.30
N GLY A 325 -4.23 11.46 -12.44
CA GLY A 325 -5.67 11.53 -12.25
C GLY A 325 -6.18 12.90 -11.76
N ILE A 326 -5.48 13.56 -10.84
CA ILE A 326 -5.82 14.92 -10.38
C ILE A 326 -5.65 16.00 -11.47
N ASN A 327 -4.92 15.69 -12.55
CA ASN A 327 -4.77 16.55 -13.72
C ASN A 327 -5.73 16.15 -14.85
N GLY A 328 -6.69 15.26 -14.59
CA GLY A 328 -7.65 14.79 -15.58
C GLY A 328 -7.07 13.77 -16.56
N ILE A 329 -5.87 13.25 -16.30
CA ILE A 329 -5.24 12.24 -17.15
C ILE A 329 -5.77 10.86 -16.76
N LEU A 330 -6.34 10.14 -17.73
CA LEU A 330 -6.93 8.84 -17.49
C LEU A 330 -5.86 7.76 -17.30
N ASN A 331 -6.12 6.81 -16.40
CA ASN A 331 -5.22 5.71 -16.14
C ASN A 331 -5.63 4.46 -16.93
N LEU A 332 -4.66 3.74 -17.47
CA LEU A 332 -4.82 2.35 -17.91
C LEU A 332 -3.88 1.52 -17.05
N SER A 333 -4.43 0.72 -16.13
CA SER A 333 -3.61 0.06 -15.11
C SER A 333 -4.07 -1.32 -14.72
N VAL A 334 -3.12 -2.17 -14.33
CA VAL A 334 -3.43 -3.40 -13.58
C VAL A 334 -4.07 -3.01 -12.24
N LEU A 335 -5.00 -3.84 -11.76
CA LEU A 335 -5.65 -3.70 -10.45
C LEU A 335 -4.66 -4.07 -9.33
N ASP A 336 -3.73 -3.15 -9.09
CA ASP A 336 -2.66 -3.27 -8.11
C ASP A 336 -2.43 -1.93 -7.38
N GLY A 337 -1.82 -2.00 -6.20
CA GLY A 337 -1.52 -0.84 -5.36
C GLY A 337 -2.73 0.08 -5.14
N TRP A 338 -2.59 1.36 -5.47
CA TRP A 338 -3.67 2.34 -5.32
C TRP A 338 -4.81 2.17 -6.31
N TYR A 339 -4.54 1.56 -7.46
CA TYR A 339 -5.51 1.53 -8.54
C TYR A 339 -6.56 0.44 -8.33
N ASP A 340 -6.20 -0.61 -7.59
CA ASP A 340 -7.15 -1.66 -7.16
C ASP A 340 -8.35 -1.08 -6.39
N GLU A 341 -8.11 -0.06 -5.55
CA GLU A 341 -9.16 0.64 -4.79
C GLU A 341 -9.76 1.85 -5.52
N ALA A 342 -9.13 2.33 -6.61
CA ALA A 342 -9.57 3.50 -7.37
C ALA A 342 -10.43 3.15 -8.59
N TYR A 343 -10.24 1.95 -9.15
CA TYR A 343 -10.62 1.61 -10.51
C TYR A 343 -12.08 1.96 -10.84
N GLU A 344 -13.04 1.50 -10.03
CA GLU A 344 -14.47 1.66 -10.29
C GLU A 344 -14.92 3.13 -10.39
N THR A 345 -14.16 4.06 -9.80
CA THR A 345 -14.50 5.50 -9.75
C THR A 345 -13.51 6.39 -10.51
N SER A 346 -12.38 5.85 -10.93
CA SER A 346 -11.28 6.60 -11.57
C SER A 346 -11.60 7.13 -12.97
N GLY A 347 -12.59 6.55 -13.66
CA GLY A 347 -12.87 6.82 -15.08
C GLY A 347 -11.90 6.15 -16.06
N GLY A 348 -10.85 5.47 -15.57
CA GLY A 348 -9.85 4.77 -16.37
C GLY A 348 -10.24 3.34 -16.77
N TRP A 349 -9.23 2.54 -17.09
CA TRP A 349 -9.34 1.15 -17.54
C TRP A 349 -8.47 0.21 -16.72
N ALA A 350 -8.95 -1.01 -16.53
CA ALA A 350 -8.22 -2.10 -15.91
C ALA A 350 -7.48 -2.94 -16.96
N ILE A 351 -6.29 -3.46 -16.60
CA ILE A 351 -5.58 -4.47 -17.37
C ILE A 351 -5.74 -5.80 -16.62
N GLY A 352 -6.58 -6.69 -17.15
CA GLY A 352 -6.91 -7.95 -16.48
C GLY A 352 -7.83 -7.77 -15.27
N ASP A 353 -8.04 -8.85 -14.53
CA ASP A 353 -8.88 -8.91 -13.33
C ASP A 353 -8.03 -9.01 -12.05
N ARG A 354 -8.67 -9.19 -10.89
CA ARG A 354 -8.01 -9.32 -9.57
C ARG A 354 -7.46 -10.73 -9.34
N GLU A 355 -6.71 -11.23 -10.33
CA GLU A 355 -6.08 -12.54 -10.29
C GLU A 355 -4.63 -12.42 -9.81
N ASP A 356 -4.16 -13.44 -9.09
CA ASP A 356 -2.76 -13.53 -8.70
C ASP A 356 -1.86 -13.68 -9.93
N TYR A 357 -0.64 -13.16 -9.81
CA TYR A 357 0.30 -13.16 -10.92
C TYR A 357 0.79 -14.58 -11.24
N SER A 358 0.68 -14.96 -12.51
CA SER A 358 1.37 -16.11 -13.12
C SER A 358 2.14 -15.66 -14.37
N GLU A 359 3.05 -16.49 -14.88
CA GLU A 359 3.83 -16.13 -16.08
C GLU A 359 2.95 -15.94 -17.33
N ASP A 360 1.85 -16.69 -17.43
CA ASP A 360 0.88 -16.59 -18.53
C ASP A 360 0.17 -15.23 -18.56
N GLN A 361 0.05 -14.55 -17.41
CA GLN A 361 -0.57 -13.23 -17.32
C GLN A 361 0.17 -12.16 -18.11
N ASP A 362 1.47 -12.31 -18.37
CA ASP A 362 2.18 -11.33 -19.19
C ASP A 362 1.66 -11.28 -20.64
N GLU A 363 1.30 -12.41 -21.22
CA GLU A 363 0.76 -12.47 -22.58
C GLU A 363 -0.70 -12.00 -22.63
N ILE A 364 -1.49 -12.41 -21.64
CA ILE A 364 -2.88 -11.98 -21.47
C ILE A 364 -2.93 -10.45 -21.29
N HIS A 365 -2.14 -9.89 -20.37
CA HIS A 365 -2.11 -8.46 -20.12
C HIS A 365 -1.61 -7.67 -21.32
N ALA A 366 -0.59 -8.16 -22.04
CA ALA A 366 -0.12 -7.50 -23.27
C ALA A 366 -1.25 -7.46 -24.31
N SER A 367 -1.93 -8.59 -24.55
CA SER A 367 -3.06 -8.66 -25.48
C SER A 367 -4.24 -7.76 -25.07
N ALA A 368 -4.54 -7.71 -23.77
CA ALA A 368 -5.59 -6.87 -23.20
C ALA A 368 -5.28 -5.37 -23.42
N ILE A 369 -4.04 -4.94 -23.17
CA ILE A 369 -3.62 -3.56 -23.42
C ILE A 369 -3.85 -3.17 -24.89
N TYR A 370 -3.37 -3.98 -25.84
CA TYR A 370 -3.58 -3.67 -27.25
C TYR A 370 -5.06 -3.65 -27.64
N SER A 371 -5.85 -4.60 -27.12
CA SER A 371 -7.27 -4.70 -27.44
C SER A 371 -8.06 -3.50 -26.90
N LEU A 372 -7.75 -3.04 -25.68
CA LEU A 372 -8.34 -1.83 -25.11
C LEU A 372 -7.94 -0.59 -25.92
N LEU A 373 -6.66 -0.47 -26.29
CA LEU A 373 -6.18 0.64 -27.11
C LEU A 373 -6.89 0.70 -28.47
N GLU A 374 -6.93 -0.42 -29.20
CA GLU A 374 -7.45 -0.49 -30.56
C GLU A 374 -8.98 -0.34 -30.64
N ASN A 375 -9.72 -0.95 -29.70
CA ASN A 375 -11.16 -1.09 -29.82
C ASN A 375 -11.94 -0.05 -29.02
N GLU A 376 -11.36 0.52 -27.96
CA GLU A 376 -12.07 1.41 -27.04
C GLU A 376 -11.36 2.76 -26.87
N ILE A 377 -10.14 2.78 -26.33
CA ILE A 377 -9.47 4.00 -25.86
C ILE A 377 -9.14 4.96 -27.01
N ILE A 378 -8.43 4.49 -28.05
CA ILE A 378 -8.03 5.34 -29.18
C ILE A 378 -9.26 5.78 -29.98
N PRO A 379 -10.21 4.90 -30.35
CA PRO A 379 -11.45 5.32 -30.99
C PRO A 379 -12.22 6.39 -30.20
N MET A 380 -12.37 6.24 -28.88
CA MET A 380 -13.08 7.19 -28.02
C MET A 380 -12.43 8.59 -28.01
N TYR A 381 -11.11 8.66 -28.12
CA TYR A 381 -10.40 9.94 -28.19
C TYR A 381 -10.58 10.65 -29.55
N TYR A 382 -10.73 9.91 -30.65
CA TYR A 382 -10.76 10.47 -32.01
C TYR A 382 -12.14 10.59 -32.66
N ARG A 383 -13.06 9.69 -32.34
CA ARG A 383 -14.38 9.60 -32.98
C ARG A 383 -15.43 10.38 -32.18
N ASP A 384 -16.60 10.55 -32.79
CA ASP A 384 -17.82 11.06 -32.16
C ASP A 384 -17.60 12.38 -31.38
N ARG A 385 -16.86 13.29 -32.02
CA ARG A 385 -16.56 14.61 -31.45
C ARG A 385 -17.69 15.60 -31.71
N GLU A 386 -18.10 16.32 -30.68
CA GLU A 386 -19.01 17.45 -30.78
C GLU A 386 -18.18 18.74 -30.74
N GLU A 387 -18.31 19.58 -31.76
CA GLU A 387 -17.52 20.83 -31.91
C GLU A 387 -15.99 20.63 -31.78
N GLY A 388 -15.51 19.42 -32.09
CA GLY A 388 -14.08 19.06 -31.99
C GLY A 388 -13.64 18.51 -30.64
N VAL A 389 -14.57 18.27 -29.70
CA VAL A 389 -14.33 17.69 -28.37
C VAL A 389 -14.84 16.25 -28.27
N PRO A 390 -14.04 15.31 -27.77
CA PRO A 390 -14.50 13.94 -27.51
C PRO A 390 -15.35 13.87 -26.24
N VAL A 391 -16.68 13.85 -26.38
CA VAL A 391 -17.62 13.99 -25.25
C VAL A 391 -17.47 12.87 -24.22
N GLU A 392 -17.43 11.61 -24.68
CA GLU A 392 -17.32 10.45 -23.77
C GLU A 392 -15.96 10.41 -23.06
N TRP A 393 -14.88 10.81 -23.75
CA TRP A 393 -13.58 10.98 -23.12
C TRP A 393 -13.64 12.03 -22.01
N MET A 394 -14.25 13.19 -22.28
CA MET A 394 -14.38 14.26 -21.28
C MET A 394 -15.27 13.87 -20.10
N ARG A 395 -16.30 13.04 -20.32
CA ARG A 395 -17.10 12.45 -19.24
C ARG A 395 -16.21 11.66 -18.26
N ARG A 396 -15.31 10.82 -18.79
CA ARG A 396 -14.35 10.06 -17.98
C ARG A 396 -13.31 10.96 -17.30
N VAL A 397 -12.83 12.00 -17.98
CA VAL A 397 -11.93 13.01 -17.39
C VAL A 397 -12.57 13.67 -16.17
N LYS A 398 -13.84 14.09 -16.28
CA LYS A 398 -14.60 14.67 -15.16
C LYS A 398 -14.79 13.69 -14.00
N LEU A 399 -15.01 12.40 -14.29
CA LEU A 399 -15.05 11.36 -13.24
C LEU A 399 -13.70 11.25 -12.50
N SER A 400 -12.59 11.23 -13.24
CA SER A 400 -11.25 11.22 -12.65
C SER A 400 -11.04 12.43 -11.74
N LEU A 401 -11.30 13.64 -12.25
CA LEU A 401 -11.16 14.87 -11.48
C LEU A 401 -12.02 14.88 -10.23
N ARG A 402 -13.28 14.44 -10.32
CA ARG A 402 -14.22 14.43 -9.21
C ARG A 402 -13.85 13.43 -8.11
N ASN A 403 -13.45 12.23 -8.48
CA ASN A 403 -13.27 11.14 -7.52
C ASN A 403 -11.82 10.99 -7.06
N VAL A 404 -10.84 11.16 -7.94
CA VAL A 404 -9.42 10.95 -7.60
C VAL A 404 -8.88 12.11 -6.76
N SER A 405 -9.28 13.35 -7.04
CA SER A 405 -8.73 14.54 -6.38
C SER A 405 -8.98 14.61 -4.88
N PRO A 406 -10.22 14.43 -4.36
CA PRO A 406 -10.44 14.41 -2.91
C PRO A 406 -9.90 13.13 -2.28
N GLN A 407 -10.17 11.97 -2.90
CA GLN A 407 -9.82 10.67 -2.33
C GLN A 407 -8.32 10.52 -2.17
N TYR A 408 -7.49 10.89 -3.14
CA TYR A 408 -6.04 10.70 -3.07
C TYR A 408 -5.27 11.97 -2.71
N SER A 409 -5.91 12.87 -1.95
CA SER A 409 -5.27 14.04 -1.36
C SER A 409 -4.28 13.67 -0.24
N PHE A 410 -3.13 14.34 -0.21
CA PHE A 410 -2.17 14.24 0.89
C PHE A 410 -2.79 14.65 2.24
N GLN A 411 -3.72 15.61 2.25
CA GLN A 411 -4.36 16.08 3.49
C GLN A 411 -5.21 14.97 4.12
N ARG A 412 -6.03 14.28 3.32
CA ARG A 412 -6.80 13.10 3.75
C ARG A 412 -5.89 12.04 4.35
N MET A 413 -4.81 11.70 3.65
CA MET A 413 -3.81 10.75 4.15
C MET A 413 -3.24 11.19 5.51
N LEU A 414 -2.86 12.47 5.66
CA LEU A 414 -2.31 13.00 6.90
C LEU A 414 -3.32 12.96 8.06
N GLU A 415 -4.59 13.27 7.79
CA GLU A 415 -5.68 13.18 8.77
C GLU A 415 -5.93 11.74 9.23
N GLU A 416 -5.84 10.76 8.33
CA GLU A 416 -5.88 9.33 8.67
C GLU A 416 -4.69 8.92 9.54
N TYR A 417 -3.46 9.32 9.20
CA TYR A 417 -2.30 9.09 10.07
C TYR A 417 -2.48 9.73 11.44
N ALA A 418 -2.95 10.97 11.49
CA ALA A 418 -3.11 11.72 12.73
C ALA A 418 -4.15 11.07 13.66
N SER A 419 -5.31 10.71 13.11
CA SER A 419 -6.44 10.16 13.87
C SER A 419 -6.24 8.70 14.26
N GLN A 420 -5.74 7.86 13.34
CA GLN A 420 -5.65 6.41 13.54
C GLN A 420 -4.35 5.97 14.21
N LEU A 421 -3.25 6.73 14.03
CA LEU A 421 -1.91 6.28 14.43
C LEU A 421 -1.24 7.25 15.41
N TYR A 422 -1.04 8.51 15.03
CA TYR A 422 -0.25 9.46 15.84
C TYR A 422 -0.93 9.86 17.14
N THR A 423 -2.21 10.22 17.10
CA THR A 423 -2.95 10.64 18.31
C THR A 423 -3.08 9.51 19.32
N PRO A 424 -3.49 8.28 18.93
CA PRO A 424 -3.49 7.14 19.84
C PRO A 424 -2.12 6.82 20.44
N ALA A 425 -1.06 6.81 19.61
CA ALA A 425 0.31 6.55 20.07
C ALA A 425 0.82 7.61 21.04
N GLN A 426 0.52 8.88 20.79
CA GLN A 426 0.90 10.00 21.66
C GLN A 426 0.19 9.91 23.02
N ARG A 427 -1.14 9.66 23.03
CA ARG A 427 -1.93 9.49 24.26
C ARG A 427 -1.40 8.35 25.10
N ALA A 428 -1.21 7.18 24.48
CA ALA A 428 -0.68 6.00 25.16
C ALA A 428 0.68 6.27 25.82
N PHE A 429 1.58 6.98 25.14
CA PHE A 429 2.89 7.32 25.70
C PHE A 429 2.80 8.30 26.87
N HIS A 430 1.97 9.33 26.74
CA HIS A 430 1.76 10.31 27.80
C HIS A 430 1.22 9.64 29.07
N ASP A 431 0.30 8.70 28.93
CA ASP A 431 -0.29 7.97 30.06
C ASP A 431 0.70 7.04 30.77
N LEU A 432 1.73 6.56 30.05
CA LEU A 432 2.85 5.78 30.62
C LEU A 432 3.88 6.68 31.31
N GLN A 433 4.09 7.89 30.81
CA GLN A 433 5.02 8.85 31.39
C GLN A 433 4.46 9.45 32.70
N GLN A 434 3.14 9.61 32.81
CA GLN A 434 2.47 10.01 34.05
C GLN A 434 2.73 9.00 35.17
N GLY A 435 3.54 9.37 36.16
CA GLY A 435 4.01 8.47 37.22
C GLY A 435 5.38 7.85 36.95
N GLY A 436 6.23 8.48 36.13
CA GLY A 436 7.64 8.10 36.02
C GLY A 436 7.85 6.67 35.49
N PHE A 437 6.97 6.20 34.61
CA PHE A 437 6.94 4.86 34.01
C PHE A 437 6.56 3.71 34.96
N ASP A 438 5.91 3.97 36.10
CA ASP A 438 5.50 2.91 37.03
C ASP A 438 4.58 1.87 36.38
N LYS A 439 3.61 2.30 35.55
CA LYS A 439 2.77 1.40 34.75
C LYS A 439 3.57 0.48 33.83
N VAL A 440 4.71 0.95 33.31
CA VAL A 440 5.60 0.13 32.48
C VAL A 440 6.29 -0.93 33.31
N ARG A 441 6.79 -0.58 34.51
CA ARG A 441 7.42 -1.53 35.43
C ARG A 441 6.45 -2.62 35.86
N GLU A 442 5.22 -2.23 36.20
CA GLU A 442 4.13 -3.15 36.52
C GLU A 442 3.83 -4.07 35.34
N ARG A 443 3.70 -3.53 34.13
CA ARG A 443 3.44 -4.31 32.92
C ARG A 443 4.54 -5.31 32.60
N VAL A 444 5.82 -4.95 32.77
CA VAL A 444 6.94 -5.87 32.54
C VAL A 444 6.93 -7.01 33.57
N ARG A 445 6.64 -6.72 34.85
CA ARG A 445 6.51 -7.77 35.87
C ARG A 445 5.35 -8.71 35.57
N TRP A 446 4.19 -8.13 35.26
CA TRP A 446 2.99 -8.89 34.90
C TRP A 446 3.22 -9.78 33.67
N ASN A 447 3.86 -9.25 32.61
CA ASN A 447 4.22 -10.05 31.43
C ASN A 447 5.07 -11.27 31.80
N ALA A 448 6.05 -11.09 32.71
CA ALA A 448 6.90 -12.19 33.16
C ALA A 448 6.13 -13.26 33.95
N GLU A 449 5.14 -12.86 34.74
CA GLU A 449 4.24 -13.78 35.46
C GLU A 449 3.35 -14.57 34.50
N VAL A 450 2.74 -13.89 33.53
CA VAL A 450 1.91 -14.53 32.50
C VAL A 450 2.72 -15.52 31.67
N ILE A 451 3.91 -15.13 31.20
CA ILE A 451 4.78 -16.02 30.41
C ILE A 451 5.11 -17.30 31.18
N ARG A 452 5.41 -17.20 32.48
CA ARG A 452 5.71 -18.37 33.33
C ARG A 452 4.52 -19.31 33.51
N ALA A 453 3.32 -18.75 33.63
CA ALA A 453 2.10 -19.55 33.77
C ALA A 453 1.56 -20.08 32.43
N TRP A 454 1.94 -19.46 31.30
CA TRP A 454 1.27 -19.63 30.02
C TRP A 454 1.14 -21.09 29.60
N ASP A 455 2.23 -21.86 29.64
CA ASP A 455 2.25 -23.26 29.20
C ASP A 455 1.32 -24.16 30.04
N HIS A 456 1.02 -23.76 31.27
CA HIS A 456 0.15 -24.50 32.18
C HIS A 456 -1.33 -24.14 32.05
N ILE A 457 -1.69 -23.04 31.37
CA ILE A 457 -3.08 -22.68 31.09
C ILE A 457 -3.69 -23.66 30.08
N ARG A 458 -4.87 -24.18 30.38
CA ARG A 458 -5.56 -25.18 29.54
C ARG A 458 -7.06 -25.01 29.52
N PHE A 459 -7.65 -25.33 28.38
CA PHE A 459 -9.09 -25.57 28.26
C PHE A 459 -9.43 -26.87 28.99
N VAL A 460 -10.39 -26.80 29.90
CA VAL A 460 -10.84 -27.94 30.73
C VAL A 460 -12.10 -28.57 30.14
N ALA A 461 -13.04 -27.74 29.71
CA ALA A 461 -14.28 -28.19 29.10
C ALA A 461 -14.81 -27.10 28.18
N MET A 462 -15.38 -27.50 27.05
CA MET A 462 -16.16 -26.61 26.19
C MET A 462 -17.64 -26.83 26.48
N GLY A 463 -18.44 -25.76 26.32
CA GLY A 463 -19.89 -25.83 26.46
C GLY A 463 -20.51 -26.80 25.46
N PRO A 464 -21.76 -27.25 25.70
CA PRO A 464 -22.42 -28.20 24.81
C PRO A 464 -22.54 -27.61 23.40
N GLU A 465 -22.21 -28.42 22.39
CA GLU A 465 -22.48 -28.06 21.00
C GLU A 465 -23.99 -27.85 20.79
N PRO A 466 -24.40 -26.91 19.93
CA PRO A 466 -25.81 -26.75 19.59
C PRO A 466 -26.37 -28.05 18.99
N GLU A 467 -27.42 -28.60 19.61
CA GLU A 467 -28.09 -29.79 19.07
C GLU A 467 -28.89 -29.42 17.80
N GLY A 468 -28.40 -29.84 16.63
CA GLY A 468 -29.12 -29.74 15.36
C GLY A 468 -29.08 -28.35 14.69
N VAL A 469 -30.14 -28.00 13.97
CA VAL A 469 -30.20 -26.76 13.19
C VAL A 469 -30.43 -25.57 14.11
N VAL A 470 -29.47 -24.65 14.13
CA VAL A 470 -29.60 -23.38 14.84
C VAL A 470 -30.51 -22.43 14.05
N VAL A 471 -31.50 -21.84 14.73
CA VAL A 471 -32.37 -20.82 14.16
C VAL A 471 -31.73 -19.44 14.34
N SER A 472 -31.49 -18.73 13.24
CA SER A 472 -30.98 -17.35 13.28
C SER A 472 -31.92 -16.45 14.11
N GLY A 473 -31.32 -15.54 14.90
CA GLY A 473 -32.04 -14.67 15.82
C GLY A 473 -32.36 -15.26 17.19
N ARG A 474 -32.04 -16.53 17.46
CA ARG A 474 -32.06 -17.11 18.82
C ARG A 474 -30.67 -17.07 19.46
N PRO A 475 -30.56 -16.79 20.77
CA PRO A 475 -29.28 -16.80 21.46
C PRO A 475 -28.73 -18.23 21.59
N LEU A 476 -27.44 -18.37 21.29
CA LEU A 476 -26.61 -19.54 21.52
C LEU A 476 -25.67 -19.26 22.70
N PRO A 477 -25.66 -20.10 23.74
CA PRO A 477 -24.76 -19.90 24.87
C PRO A 477 -23.34 -20.36 24.49
N PHE A 478 -22.42 -19.43 24.27
CA PHE A 478 -21.01 -19.77 24.23
C PHE A 478 -20.47 -19.86 25.63
N ARG A 479 -19.87 -21.01 25.96
CA ARG A 479 -19.32 -21.31 27.28
C ARG A 479 -18.03 -22.11 27.14
N THR A 480 -17.03 -21.77 27.94
CA THR A 480 -15.80 -22.54 28.06
C THR A 480 -15.25 -22.46 29.48
N THR A 481 -14.66 -23.54 29.96
CA THR A 481 -14.03 -23.63 31.29
C THR A 481 -12.53 -23.75 31.11
N ILE A 482 -11.78 -22.86 31.76
CA ILE A 482 -10.32 -22.74 31.59
C ILE A 482 -9.64 -22.78 32.96
N ASP A 483 -8.59 -23.59 33.09
CA ASP A 483 -7.69 -23.60 34.24
C ASP A 483 -6.59 -22.56 34.00
N LEU A 484 -6.60 -21.49 34.80
CA LEU A 484 -5.74 -20.31 34.62
C LEU A 484 -4.34 -20.48 35.24
N ALA A 485 -4.02 -21.65 35.81
CA ALA A 485 -2.72 -21.95 36.40
C ALA A 485 -2.24 -20.89 37.43
N GLY A 486 -3.17 -20.34 38.20
CA GLY A 486 -2.90 -19.33 39.24
C GLY A 486 -3.01 -17.87 38.79
N LEU A 487 -3.25 -17.60 37.51
CA LEU A 487 -3.60 -16.26 37.02
C LEU A 487 -5.05 -15.90 37.39
N LYS A 488 -5.33 -14.59 37.42
CA LYS A 488 -6.69 -14.07 37.62
C LYS A 488 -7.44 -14.03 36.29
N PRO A 489 -8.77 -14.08 36.30
CA PRO A 489 -9.57 -13.93 35.08
C PRO A 489 -9.24 -12.68 34.28
N ASP A 490 -8.96 -11.56 34.95
CA ASP A 490 -8.63 -10.28 34.30
C ASP A 490 -7.25 -10.27 33.62
N ASP A 491 -6.37 -11.23 33.93
CA ASP A 491 -5.04 -11.36 33.30
C ASP A 491 -5.13 -11.95 31.88
N ILE A 492 -6.25 -12.58 31.53
CA ILE A 492 -6.46 -13.17 30.20
C ILE A 492 -7.72 -12.64 29.55
N ARG A 493 -7.71 -12.64 28.22
CA ARG A 493 -8.88 -12.41 27.39
C ARG A 493 -9.28 -13.73 26.76
N VAL A 494 -10.54 -14.10 26.95
CA VAL A 494 -11.15 -15.29 26.34
C VAL A 494 -12.06 -14.81 25.23
N GLU A 495 -11.82 -15.29 24.02
CA GLU A 495 -12.54 -14.89 22.82
C GLU A 495 -13.18 -16.10 22.15
N ALA A 496 -14.40 -15.94 21.64
CA ALA A 496 -15.00 -16.87 20.69
C ALA A 496 -14.88 -16.27 19.29
N VAL A 497 -14.29 -17.03 18.37
CA VAL A 497 -14.15 -16.67 16.96
C VAL A 497 -15.18 -17.48 16.19
N VAL A 498 -16.15 -16.82 15.60
CA VAL A 498 -17.25 -17.43 14.82
C VAL A 498 -17.10 -17.02 13.38
N GLY A 499 -17.27 -17.93 12.43
CA GLY A 499 -17.21 -17.57 11.01
C GLY A 499 -17.85 -18.62 10.12
N ARG A 500 -17.92 -18.32 8.81
CA ARG A 500 -18.30 -19.31 7.80
C ARG A 500 -17.19 -20.34 7.66
N VAL A 501 -17.59 -21.60 7.50
CA VAL A 501 -16.62 -22.67 7.24
C VAL A 501 -16.44 -22.82 5.73
N ASN A 502 -15.23 -22.57 5.25
CA ASN A 502 -14.90 -22.73 3.83
C ASN A 502 -14.64 -24.20 3.46
N GLY A 503 -14.28 -24.44 2.19
CA GLY A 503 -14.01 -25.79 1.68
C GLY A 503 -12.84 -26.52 2.33
N SER A 504 -11.91 -25.80 2.97
CA SER A 504 -10.78 -26.37 3.73
C SER A 504 -11.06 -26.56 5.22
N GLY A 505 -12.26 -26.20 5.69
CA GLY A 505 -12.63 -26.30 7.11
C GLY A 505 -12.17 -25.12 7.97
N GLN A 506 -11.62 -24.06 7.36
CA GLN A 506 -11.18 -22.85 8.05
C GLN A 506 -12.33 -21.84 8.18
N LEU A 507 -12.24 -20.97 9.18
CA LEU A 507 -13.20 -19.89 9.39
C LEU A 507 -12.87 -18.69 8.49
N GLU A 508 -13.87 -18.22 7.74
CA GLU A 508 -13.87 -16.99 6.93
C GLU A 508 -15.00 -16.07 7.40
N GLU A 509 -14.94 -14.77 7.03
CA GLU A 509 -15.95 -13.78 7.42
C GLU A 509 -16.21 -13.79 8.93
N THR A 510 -15.14 -13.78 9.72
CA THR A 510 -15.19 -14.06 11.15
C THR A 510 -15.60 -12.86 12.00
N GLU A 511 -16.33 -13.15 13.07
CA GLU A 511 -16.68 -12.26 14.17
C GLU A 511 -15.97 -12.75 15.44
N VAL A 512 -15.38 -11.82 16.22
CA VAL A 512 -14.69 -12.13 17.47
C VAL A 512 -15.49 -11.56 18.64
N LEU A 513 -15.80 -12.40 19.62
CA LEU A 513 -16.59 -12.04 20.79
C LEU A 513 -15.79 -12.25 22.08
N ASP A 514 -15.67 -11.20 22.90
CA ASP A 514 -15.12 -11.34 24.26
C ASP A 514 -16.10 -12.07 25.18
N LEU A 515 -15.61 -13.10 25.88
CA LEU A 515 -16.35 -13.85 26.89
C LEU A 515 -15.89 -13.41 28.29
N PRO A 516 -16.75 -12.78 29.11
CA PRO A 516 -16.43 -12.46 30.50
C PRO A 516 -16.42 -13.72 31.37
N ALA A 517 -15.65 -13.69 32.47
CA ALA A 517 -15.72 -14.70 33.50
C ALA A 517 -17.05 -14.59 34.26
N VAL A 518 -17.78 -15.70 34.39
CA VAL A 518 -19.11 -15.75 35.01
C VAL A 518 -19.15 -16.59 36.29
N GLU A 519 -18.25 -17.56 36.43
CA GLU A 519 -18.27 -18.52 37.54
C GLU A 519 -16.84 -19.04 37.81
N GLN A 520 -16.56 -19.44 39.05
CA GLN A 520 -15.34 -20.17 39.42
C GLN A 520 -15.70 -21.58 39.88
N GLN A 521 -15.03 -22.59 39.31
CA GLN A 521 -15.22 -24.01 39.59
C GLN A 521 -13.90 -24.63 40.06
N GLY A 522 -13.69 -24.67 41.38
CA GLY A 522 -12.42 -25.10 41.97
C GLY A 522 -11.27 -24.17 41.56
N SER A 523 -10.27 -24.70 40.87
CA SER A 523 -9.14 -23.93 40.33
C SER A 523 -9.40 -23.37 38.91
N ALA A 524 -10.50 -23.75 38.27
CA ALA A 524 -10.84 -23.30 36.91
C ALA A 524 -11.93 -22.22 36.93
N PHE A 525 -12.01 -21.44 35.86
CA PHE A 525 -12.99 -20.38 35.67
C PHE A 525 -13.83 -20.64 34.42
N VAL A 526 -15.12 -20.31 34.51
CA VAL A 526 -16.06 -20.40 33.40
C VAL A 526 -16.20 -19.03 32.76
N PHE A 527 -16.05 -19.00 31.45
CA PHE A 527 -16.24 -17.83 30.61
C PHE A 527 -17.44 -18.07 29.70
N ALA A 528 -18.37 -17.11 29.63
CA ALA A 528 -19.59 -17.30 28.86
C ALA A 528 -20.21 -16.01 28.34
N LYS A 529 -20.85 -16.09 27.17
CA LYS A 529 -21.65 -15.02 26.56
C LYS A 529 -22.64 -15.61 25.56
N ASP A 530 -23.83 -15.02 25.49
CA ASP A 530 -24.81 -15.40 24.47
C ASP A 530 -24.45 -14.75 23.13
N TYR A 531 -24.42 -15.57 22.08
CA TYR A 531 -24.21 -15.15 20.69
C TYR A 531 -25.52 -15.26 19.91
N ILE A 532 -25.85 -14.24 19.11
CA ILE A 532 -27.05 -14.27 18.26
C ILE A 532 -26.61 -14.34 16.80
N PRO A 533 -26.78 -15.50 16.13
CA PRO A 533 -26.36 -15.64 14.74
C PRO A 533 -27.19 -14.75 13.82
N THR A 534 -26.53 -13.80 13.16
CA THR A 534 -27.10 -12.91 12.15
C THR A 534 -26.97 -13.48 10.73
N HIS A 535 -26.05 -14.43 10.54
CA HIS A 535 -25.77 -15.05 9.25
C HIS A 535 -26.38 -16.44 9.15
N THR A 536 -26.90 -16.77 7.96
CA THR A 536 -27.40 -18.11 7.61
C THR A 536 -26.33 -18.88 6.84
N GLY A 537 -26.22 -20.19 7.08
CA GLY A 537 -25.27 -21.08 6.40
C GLY A 537 -24.54 -22.00 7.37
N ARG A 538 -23.47 -22.65 6.91
CA ARG A 538 -22.58 -23.44 7.76
C ARG A 538 -21.61 -22.51 8.50
N LEU A 539 -21.85 -22.30 9.78
CA LEU A 539 -20.99 -21.56 10.68
C LEU A 539 -20.20 -22.53 11.55
N GLY A 540 -18.96 -22.16 11.88
CA GLY A 540 -18.14 -22.81 12.88
C GLY A 540 -17.70 -21.78 13.91
N TYR A 541 -17.29 -22.26 15.08
CA TYR A 541 -16.66 -21.40 16.08
C TYR A 541 -15.52 -22.14 16.77
N SER A 542 -14.57 -21.38 17.29
CA SER A 542 -13.52 -21.86 18.18
C SER A 542 -13.27 -20.85 19.29
N PHE A 543 -12.72 -21.30 20.41
CA PHE A 543 -12.30 -20.41 21.49
C PHE A 543 -10.81 -20.17 21.40
N ARG A 544 -10.37 -18.97 21.78
CA ARG A 544 -8.96 -18.69 22.00
C ARG A 544 -8.76 -17.87 23.26
N ILE A 545 -7.56 -17.98 23.82
CA ILE A 545 -7.12 -17.18 24.95
C ILE A 545 -5.87 -16.39 24.57
N SER A 546 -5.77 -15.18 25.11
CA SER A 546 -4.58 -14.31 24.97
C SER A 546 -4.38 -13.49 26.24
N PRO A 547 -3.17 -12.97 26.53
CA PRO A 547 -2.98 -12.08 27.67
C PRO A 547 -3.73 -10.76 27.49
N ASN A 548 -4.41 -10.30 28.53
CA ASN A 548 -5.26 -9.10 28.49
C ASN A 548 -4.43 -7.79 28.61
N HIS A 549 -3.62 -7.49 27.59
CA HIS A 549 -2.60 -6.41 27.67
C HIS A 549 -2.61 -5.40 26.53
N TYR A 550 -3.54 -5.51 25.58
CA TYR A 550 -3.74 -4.52 24.52
C TYR A 550 -5.24 -4.25 24.40
N GLU A 551 -5.61 -2.98 24.55
CA GLU A 551 -6.99 -2.52 24.30
C GLU A 551 -7.26 -2.47 22.79
N ASP A 552 -6.25 -2.04 22.02
CA ASP A 552 -6.29 -2.01 20.55
C ASP A 552 -5.55 -3.22 19.95
N PRO A 553 -6.23 -4.10 19.20
CA PRO A 553 -5.61 -5.23 18.49
C PRO A 553 -4.42 -4.85 17.60
N LEU A 554 -4.37 -3.63 17.05
CA LEU A 554 -3.26 -3.14 16.23
C LEU A 554 -1.95 -2.99 17.01
N THR A 555 -2.02 -2.87 18.34
CA THR A 555 -0.85 -2.68 19.20
C THR A 555 -0.23 -4.00 19.70
N ARG A 556 -0.78 -5.14 19.25
CA ARG A 556 -0.35 -6.47 19.66
C ARG A 556 1.15 -6.72 19.32
N PRO A 557 1.98 -7.18 20.28
CA PRO A 557 3.38 -7.56 20.02
C PRO A 557 3.54 -8.70 19.02
N CYS A 558 4.69 -8.77 18.35
CA CYS A 558 5.12 -9.99 17.65
C CYS A 558 5.28 -11.13 18.66
N ASN A 559 5.05 -12.37 18.22
CA ASN A 559 5.08 -13.58 19.04
C ASN A 559 4.15 -13.48 20.26
N SER A 560 3.03 -12.75 20.11
CA SER A 560 2.03 -12.66 21.17
C SER A 560 1.50 -14.03 21.51
N LEU A 561 1.41 -14.29 22.82
CA LEU A 561 0.86 -15.52 23.36
C LEU A 561 -0.62 -15.64 22.99
N ILE A 562 -0.96 -16.73 22.29
CA ILE A 562 -2.33 -17.12 21.98
C ILE A 562 -2.39 -18.63 22.12
N LYS A 563 -3.50 -19.15 22.65
CA LYS A 563 -3.81 -20.58 22.62
C LYS A 563 -5.22 -20.75 22.10
N TRP A 564 -5.36 -21.55 21.05
CA TRP A 564 -6.65 -21.98 20.54
C TRP A 564 -7.14 -23.19 21.32
N ALA A 565 -8.46 -23.31 21.46
CA ALA A 565 -9.08 -24.55 21.88
C ALA A 565 -8.85 -25.57 20.77
N VAL A 566 -8.04 -26.58 21.08
CA VAL A 566 -7.79 -27.71 20.19
C VAL A 566 -8.81 -28.80 20.56
N GLU A 567 -9.57 -29.28 19.58
CA GLU A 567 -10.36 -30.51 19.69
C GLU A 567 -9.47 -31.75 19.56
#